data_AF-A0A7Y3DTN1-F1
#
_entry.id   AF-A0A7Y3DTN1-F1
#
_cell.length_a   1.000
_cell.length_b   1.000
_cell.length_c   1.000
_cell.angle_alpha   90.00
_cell.angle_beta   90.00
_cell.angle_gamma   90.00
#
_symmetry.space_group_name_H-M   'P 1'
#
loop_
_entity.id
_entity.type
_entity.pdbx_description
1 polymer ?
#
loop_
_entity_poly.entity_id
_entity_poly.type
_entity_poly.pdbx_seq_one_letter_code
_entity_poly.pdbx_strand_id
1 'polypeptide(L)'
;MMELVEKKIVVVGLGKTGIAVSRFLKKKGAVVVATDTAAEDDLGPSIQQIRAMGIPLELGRHESKIFAKADLIVLSPGVPHTIEPVIEAKNRGIPVMGEIELASRFIREPIIAVTGTNGKTTTTELIGSMLKRSGIDVFVGGNIGNPLIGYVDGEQKADVVVAEISSFQLDTIESFRPWIGILLNITADHLDRYPNFEAYAASKIRLFENQHAGDIAILNGSDPLVRSLTTGLKSIKLIYPALRDNEAGAVLNGKQIIFRMHQASQPIRGVSIPDCTLRDQTALNVLSLRHTGRHNLENACAAGLAAMTIGAQLRAIQD
;
A
#
# COMPACT_ATOMS: atom_id res chain seq x y z
N MET A 1 -13.31 -16.00 -4.52
CA MET A 1 -12.06 -15.62 -5.23
C MET A 1 -12.50 -15.09 -6.58
N MET A 2 -11.89 -14.03 -7.09
CA MET A 2 -12.27 -13.45 -8.38
C MET A 2 -12.07 -14.45 -9.51
N GLU A 3 -13.08 -14.69 -10.32
CA GLU A 3 -13.00 -15.58 -11.49
C GLU A 3 -12.40 -14.82 -12.67
N LEU A 4 -11.26 -15.29 -13.17
CA LEU A 4 -10.49 -14.65 -14.24
C LEU A 4 -10.43 -15.48 -15.53
N VAL A 5 -10.81 -16.75 -15.47
CA VAL A 5 -10.75 -17.67 -16.62
C VAL A 5 -11.67 -17.15 -17.73
N GLU A 6 -11.15 -17.10 -18.95
CA GLU A 6 -11.84 -16.63 -20.17
C GLU A 6 -12.33 -15.17 -20.15
N LYS A 7 -12.13 -14.43 -19.05
CA LYS A 7 -12.44 -13.00 -18.99
C LYS A 7 -11.53 -12.21 -19.91
N LYS A 8 -12.11 -11.28 -20.67
CA LYS A 8 -11.38 -10.32 -21.51
C LYS A 8 -10.88 -9.18 -20.64
N ILE A 9 -9.59 -9.12 -20.41
CA ILE A 9 -8.99 -8.13 -19.51
C ILE A 9 -8.05 -7.22 -20.30
N VAL A 10 -8.28 -5.91 -20.18
CA VAL A 10 -7.40 -4.90 -20.74
C VAL A 10 -6.45 -4.41 -19.65
N VAL A 11 -5.14 -4.55 -19.88
CA VAL A 11 -4.09 -4.00 -19.01
C VAL A 11 -3.59 -2.69 -19.62
N VAL A 12 -3.64 -1.61 -18.86
CA VAL A 12 -3.32 -0.26 -19.34
C VAL A 12 -2.04 0.24 -18.66
N GLY A 13 -1.04 0.57 -19.47
CA GLY A 13 0.32 0.89 -19.06
C GLY A 13 1.17 -0.38 -18.92
N LEU A 14 2.34 -0.39 -19.56
CA LEU A 14 3.27 -1.51 -19.72
C LEU A 14 4.65 -1.25 -19.09
N GLY A 15 4.68 -0.43 -18.04
CA GLY A 15 5.81 -0.41 -17.12
C GLY A 15 5.98 -1.73 -16.35
N LYS A 16 6.87 -1.75 -15.35
CA LYS A 16 7.15 -2.95 -14.52
C LYS A 16 5.89 -3.63 -13.99
N THR A 17 4.93 -2.84 -13.50
CA THR A 17 3.66 -3.33 -12.94
C THR A 17 2.76 -3.94 -14.01
N GLY A 18 2.55 -3.25 -15.14
CA GLY A 18 1.68 -3.74 -16.22
C GLY A 18 2.16 -5.03 -16.85
N ILE A 19 3.47 -5.19 -17.02
CA ILE A 19 4.08 -6.45 -17.48
C ILE A 19 3.79 -7.59 -16.50
N ALA A 20 3.97 -7.36 -15.20
CA ALA A 20 3.71 -8.36 -14.17
C ALA A 20 2.22 -8.76 -14.11
N VAL A 21 1.31 -7.78 -14.18
CA VAL A 21 -0.15 -8.01 -14.23
C VAL A 21 -0.52 -8.82 -15.47
N SER A 22 -0.02 -8.43 -16.65
CA SER A 22 -0.33 -9.12 -17.92
C SER A 22 0.07 -10.60 -17.87
N ARG A 23 1.26 -10.88 -17.33
CA ARG A 23 1.75 -12.25 -17.14
C ARG A 23 0.87 -13.04 -16.18
N PHE A 24 0.56 -12.46 -15.01
CA PHE A 24 -0.27 -13.10 -14.00
C PHE A 24 -1.66 -13.45 -14.55
N LEU A 25 -2.33 -12.49 -15.19
CA LEU A 25 -3.68 -12.68 -15.73
C LEU A 25 -3.69 -13.77 -16.82
N LYS A 26 -2.70 -13.78 -17.71
CA LYS A 26 -2.56 -14.83 -18.74
C LYS A 26 -2.39 -16.21 -18.12
N LYS A 27 -1.57 -16.35 -17.07
CA LYS A 27 -1.41 -17.61 -16.31
C LYS A 27 -2.70 -18.04 -15.60
N LYS A 28 -3.55 -17.10 -15.19
CA LYS A 28 -4.88 -17.36 -14.61
C LYS A 28 -5.96 -17.71 -15.66
N GLY A 29 -5.60 -17.81 -16.94
CA GLY A 29 -6.51 -18.22 -18.02
C GLY A 29 -7.35 -17.06 -18.59
N ALA A 30 -7.02 -15.81 -18.28
CA ALA A 30 -7.70 -14.67 -18.87
C ALA A 30 -7.29 -14.44 -20.33
N VAL A 31 -8.20 -13.84 -21.10
CA VAL A 31 -7.93 -13.32 -22.45
C VAL A 31 -7.42 -11.89 -22.32
N VAL A 32 -6.10 -11.74 -22.24
CA VAL A 32 -5.44 -10.44 -21.97
C VAL A 32 -5.13 -9.70 -23.26
N VAL A 33 -5.39 -8.39 -23.27
CA VAL A 33 -4.84 -7.41 -24.21
C VAL A 33 -4.13 -6.34 -23.39
N ALA A 34 -2.95 -5.89 -23.82
CA ALA A 34 -2.23 -4.83 -23.12
C ALA A 34 -2.02 -3.60 -24.02
N THR A 35 -2.08 -2.41 -23.43
CA THR A 35 -1.95 -1.15 -24.16
C THR A 35 -1.09 -0.14 -23.43
N ASP A 36 -0.34 0.67 -24.18
CA ASP A 36 0.46 1.78 -23.67
C ASP A 36 0.47 2.95 -24.67
N THR A 37 0.62 4.17 -24.17
CA THR A 37 0.82 5.37 -25.00
C THR A 37 2.22 5.44 -25.60
N ALA A 38 3.20 4.77 -24.99
CA ALA A 38 4.55 4.70 -25.50
C ALA A 38 4.63 3.84 -26.77
N ALA A 39 5.57 4.18 -27.65
CA ALA A 39 5.92 3.33 -28.77
C ALA A 39 6.69 2.09 -28.28
N GLU A 40 6.79 1.06 -29.12
CA GLU A 40 7.48 -0.18 -28.75
C GLU A 40 8.94 0.05 -28.38
N ASP A 41 9.63 0.93 -29.11
CA ASP A 41 11.05 1.25 -28.91
C ASP A 41 11.32 1.88 -27.52
N ASP A 42 10.31 2.50 -26.91
CA ASP A 42 10.41 3.18 -25.62
C ASP A 42 10.11 2.25 -24.41
N LEU A 43 9.50 1.09 -24.64
CA LEU A 43 9.01 0.19 -23.58
C LEU A 43 10.04 -0.85 -23.12
N GLY A 44 11.22 -0.84 -23.74
CA GLY A 44 12.34 -1.70 -23.38
C GLY A 44 12.13 -3.19 -23.69
N PRO A 45 13.10 -4.04 -23.33
CA PRO A 45 13.15 -5.44 -23.78
C PRO A 45 12.06 -6.33 -23.20
N SER A 46 11.45 -5.94 -22.07
CA SER A 46 10.43 -6.74 -21.37
C SER A 46 9.15 -6.94 -22.18
N ILE A 47 8.87 -6.08 -23.17
CA ILE A 47 7.75 -6.24 -24.10
C ILE A 47 7.84 -7.53 -24.91
N GLN A 48 9.05 -7.98 -25.25
CA GLN A 48 9.23 -9.22 -26.00
C GLN A 48 8.71 -10.44 -25.23
N GLN A 49 8.77 -10.40 -23.89
CA GLN A 49 8.18 -11.44 -23.06
C GLN A 49 6.66 -11.49 -23.19
N ILE A 50 6.01 -10.33 -23.26
CA ILE A 50 4.55 -10.22 -23.42
C ILE A 50 4.13 -10.76 -24.79
N ARG A 51 4.86 -10.42 -25.86
CA ARG A 51 4.65 -10.98 -27.21
C ARG A 51 4.83 -12.49 -27.24
N ALA A 52 5.89 -13.01 -26.62
CA ALA A 52 6.17 -14.45 -26.56
C ALA A 52 5.05 -15.24 -25.83
N MET A 53 4.32 -14.59 -24.92
CA MET A 53 3.15 -15.18 -24.27
C MET A 53 1.87 -15.12 -25.12
N GLY A 54 1.95 -14.58 -26.34
CA GLY A 54 0.82 -14.43 -27.26
C GLY A 54 -0.22 -13.40 -26.77
N ILE A 55 0.20 -12.40 -25.99
CA ILE A 55 -0.67 -11.31 -25.53
C ILE A 55 -0.66 -10.20 -26.60
N PRO A 56 -1.81 -9.84 -27.19
CA PRO A 56 -1.90 -8.72 -28.12
C PRO A 56 -1.52 -7.39 -27.47
N LEU A 57 -0.80 -6.56 -28.23
CA LEU A 57 -0.33 -5.25 -27.81
C LEU A 57 -0.93 -4.14 -28.68
N GLU A 58 -1.48 -3.10 -28.07
CA GLU A 58 -1.86 -1.85 -28.74
C GLU A 58 -1.02 -0.69 -28.18
N LEU A 59 -0.03 -0.25 -28.95
CA LEU A 59 1.01 0.71 -28.53
C LEU A 59 0.84 2.05 -29.24
N GLY A 60 1.43 3.11 -28.68
CA GLY A 60 1.38 4.48 -29.20
C GLY A 60 0.10 5.25 -28.88
N ARG A 61 -0.97 4.56 -28.44
CA ARG A 61 -2.25 5.17 -28.03
C ARG A 61 -3.17 4.15 -27.35
N HIS A 62 -4.16 4.66 -26.64
CA HIS A 62 -5.26 3.87 -26.07
C HIS A 62 -6.51 3.95 -26.97
N GLU A 63 -6.77 2.91 -27.75
CA GLU A 63 -7.94 2.84 -28.63
C GLU A 63 -9.21 2.46 -27.86
N SER A 64 -10.25 3.31 -27.85
CA SER A 64 -11.49 3.05 -27.08
C SER A 64 -12.15 1.69 -27.38
N LYS A 65 -11.96 1.15 -28.59
CA LYS A 65 -12.55 -0.12 -29.03
C LYS A 65 -12.17 -1.33 -28.15
N ILE A 66 -10.96 -1.34 -27.57
CA ILE A 66 -10.54 -2.47 -26.72
C ILE A 66 -11.13 -2.36 -25.31
N PHE A 67 -11.26 -1.14 -24.80
CA PHE A 67 -11.87 -0.85 -23.50
C PHE A 67 -13.35 -1.23 -23.51
N ALA A 68 -14.08 -0.87 -24.56
CA ALA A 68 -15.52 -1.15 -24.67
C ALA A 68 -15.90 -2.65 -24.76
N LYS A 69 -14.93 -3.53 -25.02
CA LYS A 69 -15.13 -4.98 -25.12
C LYS A 69 -14.57 -5.76 -23.93
N ALA A 70 -14.02 -5.06 -22.94
CA ALA A 70 -13.41 -5.66 -21.77
C ALA A 70 -14.46 -6.09 -20.74
N ASP A 71 -14.22 -7.22 -20.07
CA ASP A 71 -14.93 -7.62 -18.86
C ASP A 71 -14.32 -6.93 -17.61
N LEU A 72 -13.06 -6.49 -17.72
CA LEU A 72 -12.31 -5.82 -16.67
C LEU A 72 -11.17 -4.98 -17.27
N ILE A 73 -10.89 -3.82 -16.68
CA ILE A 73 -9.70 -3.03 -16.98
C ILE A 73 -8.81 -2.96 -15.74
N VAL A 74 -7.51 -3.22 -15.92
CA VAL A 74 -6.50 -3.09 -14.87
C VAL A 74 -5.52 -1.98 -15.21
N LEU A 75 -5.45 -0.96 -14.36
CA LEU A 75 -4.59 0.21 -14.56
C LEU A 75 -3.26 0.05 -13.84
N SER A 76 -2.17 0.36 -14.54
CA SER A 76 -0.88 0.63 -13.91
C SER A 76 -0.91 1.95 -13.12
N PRO A 77 -0.16 2.08 -12.01
CA PRO A 77 -0.20 3.26 -11.14
C PRO A 77 0.01 4.62 -11.84
N GLY A 78 0.85 4.66 -12.88
CA GLY A 78 1.13 5.89 -13.63
C GLY A 78 -0.01 6.34 -14.54
N VAL A 79 -0.95 5.45 -14.90
CA VAL A 79 -2.02 5.74 -15.86
C VAL A 79 -3.18 6.47 -15.16
N PRO A 80 -3.61 7.64 -15.65
CA PRO A 80 -4.73 8.35 -15.05
C PRO A 80 -6.01 7.55 -15.19
N HIS A 81 -6.75 7.36 -14.10
CA HIS A 81 -8.09 6.76 -14.12
C HIS A 81 -9.15 7.70 -14.73
N THR A 82 -8.72 8.89 -15.16
CA THR A 82 -9.50 9.99 -15.76
C THR A 82 -9.27 10.14 -17.27
N ILE A 83 -8.50 9.25 -17.90
CA ILE A 83 -8.40 9.26 -19.37
C ILE A 83 -9.74 8.87 -20.02
N GLU A 84 -10.03 9.44 -21.18
CA GLU A 84 -11.32 9.27 -21.86
C GLU A 84 -11.74 7.80 -22.05
N PRO A 85 -10.87 6.87 -22.52
CA PRO A 85 -11.28 5.46 -22.67
C PRO A 85 -11.67 4.77 -21.36
N VAL A 86 -11.09 5.20 -20.23
CA VAL A 86 -11.41 4.66 -18.89
C VAL A 86 -12.73 5.24 -18.39
N ILE A 87 -12.97 6.54 -18.60
CA ILE A 87 -14.25 7.17 -18.25
C ILE A 87 -15.39 6.52 -19.04
N GLU A 88 -15.21 6.33 -20.35
CA GLU A 88 -16.21 5.68 -21.21
C GLU A 88 -16.51 4.25 -20.73
N ALA A 89 -15.48 3.48 -20.40
CA ALA A 89 -15.65 2.12 -19.89
C ALA A 89 -16.42 2.08 -18.56
N LYS A 90 -16.10 2.98 -17.62
CA LYS A 90 -16.83 3.12 -16.35
C LYS A 90 -18.30 3.48 -16.58
N ASN A 91 -18.59 4.41 -17.50
CA ASN A 91 -19.96 4.80 -17.86
C ASN A 91 -20.77 3.63 -18.45
N ARG A 92 -20.11 2.65 -19.06
CA ARG A 92 -20.70 1.39 -19.56
C ARG A 92 -20.82 0.31 -18.48
N GLY A 93 -20.42 0.59 -17.24
CA GLY A 93 -20.43 -0.36 -16.14
C GLY A 93 -19.29 -1.38 -16.16
N ILE A 94 -18.24 -1.15 -16.96
CA ILE A 94 -17.07 -2.04 -16.99
C ILE A 94 -16.22 -1.75 -15.75
N PRO A 95 -15.91 -2.76 -14.92
CA PRO A 95 -15.07 -2.57 -13.74
C PRO A 95 -13.67 -2.11 -14.12
N VAL A 96 -13.16 -1.13 -13.36
CA VAL A 96 -11.79 -0.60 -13.50
C VAL A 96 -11.13 -0.64 -12.13
N MET A 97 -9.98 -1.30 -12.04
CA MET A 97 -9.21 -1.39 -10.80
C MET A 97 -7.71 -1.23 -11.02
N GLY A 98 -6.98 -0.89 -9.97
CA GLY A 98 -5.52 -0.87 -9.99
C GLY A 98 -4.90 -2.22 -9.67
N GLU A 99 -3.59 -2.29 -9.83
CA GLU A 99 -2.83 -3.50 -9.49
C GLU A 99 -2.93 -3.88 -8.00
N ILE A 100 -2.95 -2.92 -7.07
CA ILE A 100 -3.02 -3.24 -5.63
C ILE A 100 -4.38 -3.84 -5.23
N GLU A 101 -5.45 -3.37 -5.88
CA GLU A 101 -6.79 -3.91 -5.70
C GLU A 101 -6.83 -5.35 -6.20
N LEU A 102 -6.35 -5.59 -7.43
CA LEU A 102 -6.25 -6.93 -7.99
C LEU A 102 -5.42 -7.86 -7.10
N ALA A 103 -4.21 -7.46 -6.71
CA ALA A 103 -3.30 -8.28 -5.91
C ALA A 103 -3.89 -8.64 -4.55
N SER A 104 -4.52 -7.67 -3.87
CA SER A 104 -5.11 -7.88 -2.54
C SER A 104 -6.23 -8.93 -2.51
N ARG A 105 -6.91 -9.17 -3.64
CA ARG A 105 -7.93 -10.23 -3.77
C ARG A 105 -7.34 -11.64 -3.74
N PHE A 106 -6.03 -11.78 -3.92
CA PHE A 106 -5.30 -13.05 -3.91
C PHE A 106 -4.33 -13.19 -2.73
N ILE A 107 -3.92 -12.09 -2.09
CA ILE A 107 -3.12 -12.11 -0.85
C ILE A 107 -3.99 -12.57 0.31
N ARG A 108 -3.49 -13.51 1.12
CA ARG A 108 -4.19 -14.05 2.30
C ARG A 108 -3.55 -13.59 3.60
N GLU A 109 -2.29 -13.23 3.53
CA GLU A 109 -1.45 -12.68 4.56
C GLU A 109 -2.00 -11.32 5.03
N PRO A 110 -1.74 -10.93 6.30
CA PRO A 110 -1.94 -9.55 6.72
C PRO A 110 -1.15 -8.58 5.84
N ILE A 111 -1.80 -7.48 5.45
CA ILE A 111 -1.17 -6.38 4.71
C ILE A 111 -0.97 -5.18 5.64
N ILE A 112 0.26 -4.70 5.69
CA ILE A 112 0.64 -3.39 6.23
C ILE A 112 0.83 -2.46 5.03
N ALA A 113 0.06 -1.37 4.97
CA ALA A 113 0.12 -0.44 3.85
C ALA A 113 0.54 0.95 4.33
N VAL A 114 1.58 1.50 3.70
CA VAL A 114 2.18 2.78 4.08
C VAL A 114 1.93 3.82 2.98
N THR A 115 1.29 4.93 3.35
CA THR A 115 1.14 6.08 2.46
C THR A 115 1.50 7.40 3.15
N GLY A 116 1.62 8.45 2.35
CA GLY A 116 2.03 9.78 2.78
C GLY A 116 2.60 10.57 1.60
N THR A 117 2.85 11.86 1.78
CA THR A 117 3.65 12.61 0.80
C THR A 117 5.11 12.16 0.89
N ASN A 118 5.70 12.21 2.09
CA ASN A 118 7.10 11.90 2.35
C ASN A 118 7.29 10.75 3.34
N GLY A 119 8.46 10.08 3.27
CA GLY A 119 8.88 9.04 4.24
C GLY A 119 8.33 7.64 3.99
N LYS A 120 7.55 7.44 2.91
CA LYS A 120 6.91 6.17 2.57
C LYS A 120 7.92 5.03 2.42
N THR A 121 8.94 5.24 1.59
CA THR A 121 9.95 4.23 1.25
C THR A 121 10.76 3.86 2.49
N THR A 122 11.30 4.86 3.19
CA THR A 122 12.05 4.68 4.43
C THR A 122 11.24 3.92 5.49
N THR A 123 9.98 4.30 5.70
CA THR A 123 9.12 3.63 6.69
C THR A 123 8.82 2.20 6.28
N THR A 124 8.50 1.96 5.01
CA THR A 124 8.23 0.62 4.45
C THR A 124 9.43 -0.31 4.61
N GLU A 125 10.63 0.17 4.30
CA GLU A 125 11.88 -0.56 4.46
C GLU A 125 12.23 -0.81 5.94
N LEU A 126 12.03 0.19 6.81
CA LEU A 126 12.23 0.02 8.26
C LEU A 126 11.34 -1.08 8.83
N ILE A 127 10.05 -1.08 8.49
CA ILE A 127 9.12 -2.14 8.92
C ILE A 127 9.62 -3.51 8.44
N GLY A 128 9.97 -3.62 7.15
CA GLY A 128 10.52 -4.85 6.60
C GLY A 128 11.78 -5.33 7.33
N SER A 129 12.72 -4.42 7.63
CA SER A 129 13.94 -4.74 8.37
C SER A 129 13.65 -5.21 9.80
N MET A 130 12.80 -4.48 10.53
CA MET A 130 12.43 -4.81 11.91
C MET A 130 11.76 -6.19 12.01
N LEU A 131 10.85 -6.50 11.09
CA LEU A 131 10.16 -7.78 11.02
C LEU A 131 11.12 -8.92 10.67
N LYS A 132 11.95 -8.74 9.65
CA LYS A 132 12.94 -9.75 9.23
C LYS A 132 13.95 -10.04 10.34
N ARG A 133 14.43 -9.02 11.05
CA ARG A 133 15.32 -9.18 12.22
C ARG A 133 14.64 -9.88 13.40
N SER A 134 13.31 -9.79 13.48
CA SER A 134 12.51 -10.52 14.46
C SER A 134 12.23 -11.98 14.06
N GLY A 135 12.78 -12.44 12.93
CA GLY A 135 12.55 -13.79 12.41
C GLY A 135 11.18 -13.98 11.75
N ILE A 136 10.51 -12.89 11.35
CA ILE A 136 9.22 -12.91 10.67
C ILE A 136 9.46 -12.81 9.17
N ASP A 137 8.92 -13.75 8.39
CA ASP A 137 9.05 -13.73 6.95
C ASP A 137 8.18 -12.62 6.36
N VAL A 138 8.79 -11.71 5.62
CA VAL A 138 8.13 -10.50 5.13
C VAL A 138 8.37 -10.29 3.64
N PHE A 139 7.31 -9.98 2.91
CA PHE A 139 7.42 -9.41 1.57
C PHE A 139 7.33 -7.89 1.66
N VAL A 140 8.24 -7.18 1.00
CA VAL A 140 8.25 -5.72 0.91
C VAL A 140 8.11 -5.31 -0.55
N GLY A 141 7.10 -4.50 -0.87
CA GLY A 141 6.84 -4.08 -2.25
C GLY A 141 5.77 -3.00 -2.39
N GLY A 142 5.04 -3.02 -3.50
CA GLY A 142 4.00 -2.05 -3.84
C GLY A 142 4.52 -1.00 -4.83
N ASN A 143 4.45 0.28 -4.46
CA ASN A 143 4.94 1.39 -5.25
C ASN A 143 6.48 1.43 -5.35
N ILE A 144 7.19 0.79 -4.42
CA ILE A 144 8.65 0.60 -4.49
C ILE A 144 8.99 -0.83 -4.88
N GLY A 145 10.13 -0.97 -5.56
CA GLY A 145 10.70 -2.28 -5.80
C GLY A 145 9.76 -3.14 -6.63
N ASN A 146 9.17 -4.16 -6.02
CA ASN A 146 8.36 -5.18 -6.71
C ASN A 146 6.85 -4.90 -6.57
N PRO A 147 6.08 -5.01 -7.67
CA PRO A 147 4.62 -4.92 -7.60
C PRO A 147 4.06 -6.06 -6.74
N LEU A 148 2.93 -5.84 -6.08
CA LEU A 148 2.28 -6.84 -5.22
C LEU A 148 1.83 -8.07 -6.01
N ILE A 149 1.43 -7.91 -7.26
CA ILE A 149 1.08 -9.03 -8.15
C ILE A 149 2.28 -9.94 -8.42
N GLY A 150 3.50 -9.41 -8.31
CA GLY A 150 4.73 -10.19 -8.39
C GLY A 150 4.91 -11.12 -7.19
N TYR A 151 4.46 -10.71 -6.00
CA TYR A 151 4.39 -11.60 -4.83
C TYR A 151 3.37 -12.71 -5.07
N VAL A 152 2.17 -12.35 -5.55
CA VAL A 152 1.08 -13.30 -5.81
C VAL A 152 1.44 -14.34 -6.89
N ASP A 153 2.14 -13.93 -7.95
CA ASP A 153 2.58 -14.81 -9.04
C ASP A 153 3.89 -15.57 -8.72
N GLY A 154 4.55 -15.21 -7.62
CA GLY A 154 5.81 -15.79 -7.19
C GLY A 154 5.66 -17.01 -6.28
N GLU A 155 6.80 -17.65 -5.98
CA GLU A 155 6.87 -18.78 -5.05
C GLU A 155 7.14 -18.35 -3.60
N GLN A 156 7.54 -17.08 -3.39
CA GLN A 156 7.82 -16.53 -2.07
C GLN A 156 6.61 -16.69 -1.15
N LYS A 157 6.87 -17.16 0.07
CA LYS A 157 5.91 -17.13 1.18
C LYS A 157 6.37 -16.08 2.19
N ALA A 158 5.41 -15.41 2.79
CA ALA A 158 5.64 -14.46 3.86
C ALA A 158 4.54 -14.63 4.92
N ASP A 159 4.87 -14.27 6.16
CA ASP A 159 3.89 -14.13 7.23
C ASP A 159 3.10 -12.81 7.08
N VAL A 160 3.73 -11.80 6.48
CA VAL A 160 3.15 -10.46 6.30
C VAL A 160 3.65 -9.76 5.04
N VAL A 161 2.76 -8.99 4.42
CA VAL A 161 3.06 -8.13 3.28
C VAL A 161 3.14 -6.68 3.74
N VAL A 162 4.28 -6.02 3.49
CA VAL A 162 4.46 -4.58 3.71
C VAL A 162 4.49 -3.89 2.35
N ALA A 163 3.50 -3.04 2.12
CA ALA A 163 3.29 -2.37 0.85
C ALA A 163 3.43 -0.85 0.99
N GLU A 164 4.34 -0.26 0.22
CA GLU A 164 4.25 1.18 -0.06
C GLU A 164 3.09 1.42 -1.03
N ILE A 165 2.20 2.36 -0.70
CA ILE A 165 1.04 2.70 -1.51
C ILE A 165 1.05 4.20 -1.86
N SER A 166 0.98 4.51 -3.17
CA SER A 166 0.78 5.87 -3.66
C SER A 166 -0.70 6.27 -3.65
N SER A 167 -0.97 7.58 -3.71
CA SER A 167 -2.35 8.07 -3.83
C SER A 167 -3.00 7.63 -5.15
N PHE A 168 -2.24 7.57 -6.26
CA PHE A 168 -2.77 7.08 -7.54
C PHE A 168 -3.26 5.64 -7.48
N GLN A 169 -2.57 4.78 -6.72
CA GLN A 169 -3.03 3.41 -6.50
C GLN A 169 -4.32 3.38 -5.68
N LEU A 170 -4.44 4.24 -4.65
CA LEU A 170 -5.65 4.36 -3.83
C LEU A 170 -6.86 4.87 -4.60
N ASP A 171 -6.68 5.63 -5.69
CA ASP A 171 -7.79 6.10 -6.53
C ASP A 171 -8.56 4.97 -7.23
N THR A 172 -7.95 3.79 -7.32
CA THR A 172 -8.48 2.66 -8.09
C THR A 172 -8.79 1.43 -7.24
N ILE A 173 -8.89 1.61 -5.92
CA ILE A 173 -9.33 0.56 -5.01
C ILE A 173 -10.86 0.48 -4.95
N GLU A 174 -11.33 -0.70 -4.59
CA GLU A 174 -12.73 -0.99 -4.27
C GLU A 174 -12.80 -1.71 -2.93
N SER A 175 -12.09 -2.83 -2.79
CA SER A 175 -12.11 -3.69 -1.61
C SER A 175 -10.77 -3.81 -0.89
N PHE A 176 -9.72 -3.14 -1.40
CA PHE A 176 -8.41 -3.09 -0.78
C PHE A 176 -8.53 -2.69 0.69
N ARG A 177 -8.02 -3.56 1.56
CA ARG A 177 -8.17 -3.44 3.00
C ARG A 177 -6.90 -3.90 3.71
N PRO A 178 -6.00 -2.96 4.05
CA PRO A 178 -4.86 -3.30 4.87
C PRO A 178 -5.30 -3.57 6.32
N TRP A 179 -4.69 -4.55 6.96
CA TRP A 179 -4.90 -4.78 8.38
C TRP A 179 -4.30 -3.62 9.20
N ILE A 180 -3.12 -3.15 8.79
CA ILE A 180 -2.48 -1.96 9.36
C ILE A 180 -2.30 -0.93 8.24
N GLY A 181 -3.02 0.18 8.31
CA GLY A 181 -2.82 1.33 7.43
C GLY A 181 -1.97 2.39 8.14
N ILE A 182 -0.99 2.96 7.45
CA ILE A 182 -0.11 4.00 7.99
C ILE A 182 -0.21 5.25 7.11
N LEU A 183 -0.58 6.39 7.70
CA LEU A 183 -0.60 7.68 7.02
C LEU A 183 0.42 8.62 7.65
N LEU A 184 1.52 8.85 6.93
CA LEU A 184 2.70 9.55 7.44
C LEU A 184 2.56 11.07 7.53
N ASN A 185 2.01 11.68 6.49
CA ASN A 185 1.85 13.13 6.36
C ASN A 185 1.09 13.43 5.06
N ILE A 186 0.46 14.60 5.00
CA ILE A 186 -0.15 15.13 3.79
C ILE A 186 0.31 16.58 3.59
N THR A 187 1.28 16.76 2.69
CA THR A 187 1.74 18.08 2.22
C THR A 187 1.51 18.20 0.72
N ALA A 188 1.35 19.44 0.22
CA ALA A 188 1.09 19.70 -1.20
C ALA A 188 2.16 19.05 -2.09
N ASP A 189 1.69 18.21 -3.02
CA ASP A 189 2.49 17.44 -3.99
C ASP A 189 1.54 16.95 -5.10
N HIS A 190 2.07 16.63 -6.28
CA HIS A 190 1.31 16.09 -7.42
C HIS A 190 0.03 16.86 -7.82
N LEU A 191 0.03 18.20 -7.71
CA LEU A 191 -1.12 19.04 -8.08
C LEU A 191 -1.42 19.07 -9.59
N ASP A 192 -0.54 18.49 -10.42
CA ASP A 192 -0.78 18.24 -11.85
C ASP A 192 -1.80 17.11 -12.07
N ARG A 193 -1.96 16.21 -11.09
CA ARG A 193 -2.77 15.00 -11.21
C ARG A 193 -4.10 15.08 -10.47
N TYR A 194 -4.27 16.06 -9.59
CA TYR A 194 -5.50 16.30 -8.85
C TYR A 194 -6.02 17.70 -9.14
N PRO A 195 -7.35 17.90 -9.18
CA PRO A 195 -7.93 19.23 -9.40
C PRO A 195 -7.58 20.23 -8.29
N ASN A 196 -7.30 19.74 -7.08
CA ASN A 196 -6.92 20.54 -5.92
C ASN A 196 -6.27 19.64 -4.85
N PHE A 197 -5.77 20.29 -3.79
CA PHE A 197 -5.10 19.61 -2.68
C PHE A 197 -6.06 18.75 -1.84
N GLU A 198 -7.32 19.14 -1.74
CA GLU A 198 -8.36 18.41 -1.02
C GLU A 198 -8.63 17.04 -1.66
N ALA A 199 -8.67 16.98 -3.01
CA ALA A 199 -8.81 15.72 -3.74
C ALA A 199 -7.60 14.80 -3.53
N TYR A 200 -6.38 15.35 -3.52
CA TYR A 200 -5.17 14.61 -3.19
C TYR A 200 -5.19 14.05 -1.76
N ALA A 201 -5.60 14.87 -0.80
CA ALA A 201 -5.73 14.45 0.59
C ALA A 201 -6.78 13.34 0.74
N ALA A 202 -7.96 13.50 0.12
CA ALA A 202 -9.04 12.52 0.11
C ALA A 202 -8.58 11.18 -0.46
N SER A 203 -7.80 11.18 -1.55
CA SER A 203 -7.21 9.99 -2.15
C SER A 203 -6.39 9.18 -1.14
N LYS A 204 -5.54 9.82 -0.33
CA LYS A 204 -4.75 9.12 0.70
C LYS A 204 -5.60 8.54 1.83
N ILE A 205 -6.71 9.20 2.19
CA ILE A 205 -7.62 8.71 3.24
C ILE A 205 -8.33 7.43 2.82
N ARG A 206 -8.49 7.18 1.52
CA ARG A 206 -9.08 5.93 1.00
C ARG A 206 -8.37 4.68 1.49
N LEU A 207 -7.10 4.78 1.91
CA LEU A 207 -6.36 3.70 2.56
C LEU A 207 -7.15 3.02 3.69
N PHE A 208 -8.01 3.78 4.38
CA PHE A 208 -8.78 3.33 5.53
C PHE A 208 -10.25 3.05 5.24
N GLU A 209 -10.73 3.27 4.00
CA GLU A 209 -12.15 3.23 3.62
C GLU A 209 -12.81 1.88 3.93
N ASN A 210 -12.07 0.79 3.66
CA ASN A 210 -12.53 -0.58 3.88
C ASN A 210 -12.13 -1.15 5.24
N GLN A 211 -11.41 -0.39 6.09
CA GLN A 211 -11.04 -0.87 7.41
C GLN A 211 -12.26 -0.97 8.34
N HIS A 212 -12.23 -1.96 9.21
CA HIS A 212 -13.24 -2.19 10.25
C HIS A 212 -12.64 -2.04 11.67
N ALA A 213 -13.47 -2.20 12.70
CA ALA A 213 -13.09 -1.96 14.10
C ALA A 213 -11.92 -2.82 14.64
N GLY A 214 -11.61 -3.95 14.00
CA GLY A 214 -10.43 -4.77 14.33
C GLY A 214 -9.17 -4.46 13.51
N ASP A 215 -9.23 -3.50 12.59
CA ASP A 215 -8.04 -3.06 11.84
C ASP A 215 -7.40 -1.86 12.56
N ILE A 216 -6.16 -1.53 12.18
CA ILE A 216 -5.35 -0.51 12.85
C ILE A 216 -4.99 0.60 11.87
N ALA A 217 -5.13 1.85 12.33
CA ALA A 217 -4.67 3.05 11.66
C ALA A 217 -3.56 3.71 12.48
N ILE A 218 -2.35 3.73 11.93
CA ILE A 218 -1.19 4.40 12.50
C ILE A 218 -1.08 5.79 11.86
N LEU A 219 -1.22 6.84 12.66
CA LEU A 219 -1.49 8.20 12.18
C LEU A 219 -0.50 9.21 12.76
N ASN A 220 0.03 10.09 11.91
CA ASN A 220 0.92 11.15 12.39
C ASN A 220 0.15 12.20 13.20
N GLY A 221 0.41 12.21 14.51
CA GLY A 221 -0.17 13.14 15.48
C GLY A 221 0.38 14.56 15.40
N SER A 222 1.49 14.79 14.69
CA SER A 222 2.05 16.13 14.45
C SER A 222 1.44 16.81 13.22
N ASP A 223 0.76 16.07 12.34
CA ASP A 223 0.16 16.62 11.11
C ASP A 223 -1.32 16.99 11.37
N PRO A 224 -1.69 18.29 11.40
CA PRO A 224 -3.06 18.71 11.68
C PRO A 224 -4.09 18.20 10.67
N LEU A 225 -3.69 18.05 9.40
CA LEU A 225 -4.59 17.60 8.35
C LEU A 225 -4.87 16.11 8.50
N VAL A 226 -3.84 15.31 8.79
CA VAL A 226 -4.01 13.88 9.15
C VAL A 226 -4.96 13.75 10.33
N ARG A 227 -4.77 14.52 11.41
CA ARG A 227 -5.66 14.47 12.57
C ARG A 227 -7.11 14.81 12.24
N SER A 228 -7.32 15.87 11.45
CA SER A 228 -8.66 16.33 11.07
C SER A 228 -9.41 15.28 10.26
N LEU A 229 -8.77 14.76 9.19
CA LEU A 229 -9.39 13.84 8.24
C LEU A 229 -9.65 12.44 8.79
N THR A 230 -9.00 12.06 9.90
CA THR A 230 -9.04 10.70 10.45
C THR A 230 -9.86 10.59 11.75
N THR A 231 -10.54 11.67 12.17
CA THR A 231 -11.42 11.68 13.35
C THR A 231 -12.53 10.63 13.27
N GLY A 232 -13.07 10.38 12.08
CA GLY A 232 -14.18 9.43 11.84
C GLY A 232 -13.80 7.98 11.53
N LEU A 233 -12.50 7.61 11.52
CA LEU A 233 -12.11 6.24 11.17
C LEU A 233 -12.68 5.21 12.16
N LYS A 234 -13.11 4.07 11.61
CA LYS A 234 -13.66 2.93 12.37
C LYS A 234 -12.57 2.09 13.04
N SER A 235 -11.34 2.12 12.51
CA SER A 235 -10.20 1.34 13.00
C SER A 235 -9.67 1.85 14.35
N ILE A 236 -8.92 0.98 15.01
CA ILE A 236 -8.15 1.31 16.21
C ILE A 236 -7.05 2.29 15.81
N LYS A 237 -6.99 3.46 16.46
CA LYS A 237 -6.05 4.52 16.14
C LYS A 237 -4.82 4.44 17.04
N LEU A 238 -3.64 4.38 16.43
CA LEU A 238 -2.35 4.55 17.09
C LEU A 238 -1.70 5.84 16.59
N ILE A 239 -1.49 6.80 17.49
CA ILE A 239 -1.02 8.15 17.15
C ILE A 239 0.48 8.29 17.44
N TYR A 240 1.23 8.89 16.51
CA TYR A 240 2.66 9.16 16.72
C TYR A 240 3.09 10.53 16.15
N PRO A 241 3.90 11.32 16.87
CA PRO A 241 3.96 11.27 18.33
C PRO A 241 2.55 11.47 18.91
N ALA A 242 2.20 10.69 19.93
CA ALA A 242 1.03 10.92 20.75
C ALA A 242 1.23 12.25 21.51
N LEU A 243 0.31 13.18 21.33
CA LEU A 243 0.35 14.53 21.89
C LEU A 243 -0.51 14.67 23.15
N ARG A 244 -1.39 13.70 23.41
CA ARG A 244 -2.27 13.66 24.58
C ARG A 244 -2.03 12.39 25.36
N ASP A 245 -2.16 12.44 26.69
CA ASP A 245 -1.85 11.30 27.55
C ASP A 245 -2.78 10.10 27.36
N ASN A 246 -4.00 10.33 26.88
CA ASN A 246 -4.98 9.29 26.58
C ASN A 246 -4.86 8.70 25.16
N GLU A 247 -3.89 9.13 24.35
CA GLU A 247 -3.66 8.57 23.03
C GLU A 247 -2.80 7.30 23.11
N ALA A 248 -3.33 6.20 22.58
CA ALA A 248 -2.52 5.03 22.27
C ALA A 248 -1.62 5.33 21.06
N GLY A 249 -0.39 4.81 21.07
CA GLY A 249 0.58 4.99 20.00
C GLY A 249 2.01 5.13 20.53
N ALA A 250 2.77 6.10 20.03
CA ALA A 250 4.18 6.27 20.39
C ALA A 250 4.46 7.70 20.85
N VAL A 251 5.20 7.87 21.93
CA VAL A 251 5.68 9.18 22.41
C VAL A 251 7.15 9.33 22.12
N LEU A 252 7.53 10.49 21.59
CA LEU A 252 8.92 10.85 21.31
C LEU A 252 9.38 11.90 22.31
N ASN A 253 10.35 11.57 23.18
CA ASN A 253 10.89 12.51 24.19
C ASN A 253 12.32 13.00 23.86
N GLY A 254 12.74 12.86 22.59
CA GLY A 254 14.05 13.28 22.07
C GLY A 254 15.21 12.32 22.34
N LYS A 255 15.07 11.39 23.30
CA LYS A 255 16.05 10.32 23.57
C LYS A 255 15.49 8.94 23.27
N GLN A 256 14.19 8.78 23.47
CA GLN A 256 13.50 7.50 23.36
C GLN A 256 12.20 7.63 22.58
N ILE A 257 11.82 6.53 21.93
CA ILE A 257 10.45 6.26 21.47
C ILE A 257 9.81 5.35 22.51
N ILE A 258 8.72 5.78 23.12
CA ILE A 258 7.97 5.02 24.12
C ILE A 258 6.66 4.57 23.50
N PHE A 259 6.44 3.27 23.36
CA PHE A 259 5.18 2.74 22.87
C PHE A 259 4.16 2.62 24.01
N ARG A 260 2.95 3.13 23.78
CA ARG A 260 1.78 3.09 24.67
C ARG A 260 0.64 2.41 23.91
N MET A 261 0.52 1.08 24.01
CA MET A 261 -0.58 0.35 23.38
C MET A 261 -1.43 -0.30 24.46
N HIS A 262 -2.74 -0.01 24.48
CA HIS A 262 -3.67 -0.74 25.35
C HIS A 262 -4.00 -2.10 24.73
N GLN A 263 -4.20 -3.12 25.56
CA GLN A 263 -4.55 -4.49 25.14
C GLN A 263 -5.72 -4.47 24.14
N ALA A 264 -5.50 -5.04 22.95
CA ALA A 264 -6.61 -5.50 22.13
C ALA A 264 -7.04 -6.86 22.71
N SER A 265 -8.28 -6.95 23.22
CA SER A 265 -8.79 -8.09 24.00
C SER A 265 -8.95 -9.40 23.21
N GLN A 266 -8.50 -9.47 21.96
CA GLN A 266 -8.65 -10.63 21.07
C GLN A 266 -7.43 -10.73 20.14
N PRO A 267 -6.82 -11.92 19.96
CA PRO A 267 -5.86 -12.14 18.88
C PRO A 267 -6.54 -11.88 17.54
N ILE A 268 -5.98 -10.99 16.72
CA ILE A 268 -6.55 -10.63 15.43
C ILE A 268 -5.90 -11.52 14.37
N ARG A 269 -6.69 -12.41 13.75
CA ARG A 269 -6.25 -13.34 12.69
C ARG A 269 -5.10 -14.30 13.08
N GLY A 270 -5.08 -14.80 14.30
CA GLY A 270 -4.07 -15.77 14.74
C GLY A 270 -2.68 -15.18 15.00
N VAL A 271 -2.50 -13.87 14.78
CA VAL A 271 -1.38 -13.11 15.33
C VAL A 271 -1.77 -12.75 16.77
N SER A 272 -1.11 -13.38 17.74
CA SER A 272 -1.17 -12.89 19.11
C SER A 272 -0.48 -11.53 19.13
N ILE A 273 -1.25 -10.45 19.22
CA ILE A 273 -0.70 -9.16 19.63
C ILE A 273 -0.09 -9.44 21.01
N PRO A 274 1.24 -9.35 21.18
CA PRO A 274 1.84 -9.59 22.49
C PRO A 274 1.15 -8.71 23.51
N ASP A 275 0.97 -9.23 24.72
CA ASP A 275 0.36 -8.48 25.79
C ASP A 275 1.18 -7.21 26.05
N CYS A 276 0.75 -6.10 25.45
CA CYS A 276 1.37 -4.79 25.64
C CYS A 276 0.69 -4.05 26.80
N THR A 277 0.00 -4.73 27.72
CA THR A 277 -0.17 -4.23 29.09
C THR A 277 1.14 -4.36 29.87
N LEU A 278 2.26 -3.96 29.27
CA LEU A 278 3.46 -3.77 30.04
C LEU A 278 3.24 -2.49 30.87
N ARG A 279 2.96 -2.73 32.14
CA ARG A 279 3.20 -1.77 33.23
C ARG A 279 4.64 -1.24 33.23
N ASP A 280 5.51 -1.75 32.35
CA ASP A 280 6.84 -1.21 32.02
C ASP A 280 6.89 -0.73 30.55
N GLN A 281 7.07 0.59 30.40
CA GLN A 281 7.23 1.29 29.12
C GLN A 281 8.26 0.58 28.19
N THR A 282 7.83 0.04 27.05
CA THR A 282 8.76 -0.43 26.01
C THR A 282 9.33 0.79 25.30
N ALA A 283 10.57 1.12 25.64
CA ALA A 283 11.29 2.26 25.11
C ALA A 283 12.40 1.81 24.16
N LEU A 284 12.46 2.41 22.97
CA LEU A 284 13.63 2.33 22.09
C LEU A 284 14.52 3.53 22.32
N ASN A 285 15.81 3.31 22.44
CA ASN A 285 16.81 4.36 22.41
C ASN A 285 17.02 4.83 20.97
N VAL A 286 16.85 6.14 20.74
CA VAL A 286 17.02 6.78 19.43
C VAL A 286 18.12 7.84 19.45
N LEU A 287 19.01 7.81 20.43
CA LEU A 287 20.16 8.73 20.51
C LEU A 287 21.06 8.62 19.28
N SER A 288 21.20 7.43 18.69
CA SER A 288 21.92 7.24 17.42
C SER A 288 21.26 7.94 16.24
N LEU A 289 19.93 8.12 16.29
CA LEU A 289 19.12 8.78 15.27
C LEU A 289 18.91 10.28 15.53
N ARG A 290 19.43 10.84 16.62
CA ARG A 290 19.20 12.26 16.97
C ARG A 290 19.70 13.24 15.89
N HIS A 291 20.69 12.83 15.10
CA HIS A 291 21.29 13.63 14.04
C HIS A 291 20.57 13.49 12.70
N THR A 292 19.65 12.53 12.55
CA THR A 292 18.97 12.24 11.28
C THR A 292 17.75 13.13 11.04
N GLY A 293 17.42 14.05 11.95
CA GLY A 293 16.27 14.96 11.84
C GLY A 293 14.94 14.36 12.31
N ARG A 294 13.98 15.22 12.63
CA ARG A 294 12.70 14.84 13.26
C ARG A 294 11.86 13.87 12.42
N HIS A 295 11.81 14.04 11.10
CA HIS A 295 11.02 13.18 10.20
C HIS A 295 11.49 11.72 10.23
N ASN A 296 12.79 11.45 10.42
CA ASN A 296 13.30 10.09 10.55
C ASN A 296 12.90 9.44 11.88
N LEU A 297 12.82 10.24 12.96
CA LEU A 297 12.26 9.76 14.23
C LEU A 297 10.76 9.46 14.12
N GLU A 298 10.01 10.28 13.38
CA GLU A 298 8.59 10.04 13.11
C GLU A 298 8.38 8.76 12.26
N ASN A 299 9.20 8.55 11.21
CA ASN A 299 9.21 7.30 10.45
C ASN A 299 9.51 6.09 11.34
N ALA A 300 10.50 6.21 12.23
CA ALA A 300 10.84 5.14 13.19
C ALA A 300 9.70 4.86 14.19
N CYS A 301 8.97 5.89 14.63
CA CYS A 301 7.78 5.71 15.48
C CYS A 301 6.69 4.94 14.74
N ALA A 302 6.39 5.33 13.50
CA ALA A 302 5.39 4.67 12.67
C ALA A 302 5.76 3.20 12.41
N ALA A 303 7.02 2.96 12.02
CA ALA A 303 7.55 1.64 11.73
C ALA A 303 7.56 0.75 12.98
N GLY A 304 8.03 1.28 14.11
CA GLY A 304 8.06 0.56 15.38
C GLY A 304 6.67 0.18 15.89
N LEU A 305 5.68 1.08 15.75
CA LEU A 305 4.28 0.74 16.08
C LEU A 305 3.75 -0.41 15.23
N ALA A 306 4.00 -0.38 13.93
CA ALA A 306 3.58 -1.44 13.02
C ALA A 306 4.27 -2.77 13.37
N ALA A 307 5.58 -2.76 13.60
CA ALA A 307 6.35 -3.93 13.97
C ALA A 307 5.90 -4.53 15.31
N MET A 308 5.75 -3.70 16.35
CA MET A 308 5.26 -4.13 17.67
C MET A 308 3.85 -4.75 17.57
N THR A 309 2.97 -4.18 16.73
CA THR A 309 1.62 -4.69 16.50
C THR A 309 1.63 -6.11 15.91
N ILE A 310 2.60 -6.40 15.04
CA ILE A 310 2.80 -7.73 14.43
C ILE A 310 3.43 -8.74 15.42
N GLY A 311 3.97 -8.26 16.53
CA GLY A 311 4.69 -9.08 17.50
C GLY A 311 6.20 -9.16 17.28
N ALA A 312 6.78 -8.19 16.58
CA ALA A 312 8.22 -8.07 16.46
C ALA A 312 8.91 -7.93 17.83
N GLN A 313 10.13 -8.45 17.93
CA GLN A 313 10.90 -8.41 19.18
C GLN A 313 11.46 -7.01 19.39
N LEU A 314 11.27 -6.42 20.58
CA LEU A 314 11.74 -5.07 20.89
C LEU A 314 13.23 -4.87 20.58
N ARG A 315 14.07 -5.88 20.86
CA ARG A 315 15.49 -5.86 20.55
C ARG A 315 15.77 -5.77 19.04
N ALA A 316 15.04 -6.53 18.23
CA ALA A 316 15.16 -6.50 16.77
C ALA A 316 14.66 -5.19 16.15
N ILE A 317 13.73 -4.49 16.84
CA ILE A 317 13.30 -3.15 16.45
C ILE A 317 14.38 -2.10 16.80
N GLN A 318 15.10 -2.31 17.90
CA GLN A 318 16.19 -1.43 18.35
C GLN A 318 17.44 -1.50 17.46
N ASP A 319 17.79 -2.71 16.99
CA ASP A 319 19.00 -3.03 16.22
C ASP A 319 18.90 -2.71 14.72
#